data_AF-A0A7C4H7H9-F1
#
_entry.id   AF-A0A7C4H7H9-F1
#
_cell.length_a   1.000
_cell.length_b   1.000
_cell.length_c   1.000
_cell.angle_alpha   90.00
_cell.angle_beta   90.00
_cell.angle_gamma   90.00
#
_symmetry.space_group_name_H-M   'P 1'
#
loop_
_entity.id
_entity.type
_entity.pdbx_description
1 polymer ?
#
loop_
_entity_poly.entity_id
_entity_poly.type
_entity_poly.pdbx_seq_one_letter_code
_entity_poly.pdbx_strand_id
1 'polypeptide(L)'
;MSHLLIVSEQWWPDGSGGVLASHLIARLLQDAGFRLTVVHGTEEPVRLNGVRYVYSSLLSVRDKHRLWLNCSILARKHWFRKLISRSNVVYIPRYCYPLIPIAKR
;
A
#
# COMPACT_ATOMS: atom_id res chain seq x y z
N MET A 1 11.29 -9.69 13.57
CA MET A 1 11.49 -8.75 12.45
C MET A 1 10.11 -8.26 12.03
N SER A 2 9.85 -6.95 12.11
CA SER A 2 8.49 -6.42 11.95
C SER A 2 8.08 -6.30 10.49
N HIS A 3 6.89 -6.81 10.16
CA HIS A 3 6.28 -6.72 8.84
C HIS A 3 5.46 -5.44 8.74
N LEU A 4 5.76 -4.60 7.74
CA LEU A 4 5.01 -3.38 7.47
C LEU A 4 4.38 -3.44 6.08
N LEU A 5 3.07 -3.21 6.04
CA LEU A 5 2.27 -3.16 4.83
C LEU A 5 1.99 -1.71 4.47
N ILE A 6 2.35 -1.30 3.27
CA ILE A 6 1.96 0.00 2.71
C ILE A 6 0.84 -0.23 1.71
N VAL A 7 -0.25 0.52 1.79
CA VAL A 7 -1.34 0.44 0.81
C VAL A 7 -1.64 1.83 0.25
N SER A 8 -1.41 2.02 -1.05
CA SER A 8 -1.56 3.32 -1.71
C SER A 8 -2.09 3.15 -3.12
N GLU A 9 -3.07 3.96 -3.52
CA GLU A 9 -3.59 3.93 -4.89
C GLU A 9 -2.53 4.31 -5.94
N GLN A 10 -1.59 5.15 -5.53
CA GLN A 10 -0.48 5.64 -6.34
C GLN A 10 0.86 5.31 -5.68
N TRP A 11 1.85 4.95 -6.49
CA TRP A 11 3.24 4.80 -6.06
C TRP A 11 4.17 5.57 -6.99
N TRP A 12 5.37 5.92 -6.50
CA TRP A 12 6.35 6.65 -7.31
C TRP A 12 6.64 5.85 -8.60
N PRO A 13 6.55 6.45 -9.80
CA PRO A 13 6.55 7.89 -10.09
C PRO A 13 5.18 8.58 -10.22
N ASP A 14 4.07 7.84 -10.09
CA ASP A 14 2.73 8.41 -10.29
C ASP A 14 2.33 9.31 -9.12
N GLY A 15 2.38 10.63 -9.32
CA GLY A 15 1.91 11.61 -8.35
C GLY A 15 2.88 12.76 -8.16
N SER A 16 2.82 13.39 -6.99
CA SER A 16 3.64 14.54 -6.63
C SER A 16 4.43 14.27 -5.34
N GLY A 17 4.87 15.33 -4.65
CA GLY A 17 5.72 15.25 -3.46
C GLY A 17 5.23 14.28 -2.38
N GLY A 18 3.92 14.14 -2.16
CA GLY A 18 3.40 13.20 -1.15
C GLY A 18 3.64 11.72 -1.50
N VAL A 19 3.61 11.37 -2.78
CA VAL A 19 3.91 10.00 -3.24
C VAL A 19 5.42 9.74 -3.17
N LEU A 20 6.22 10.72 -3.59
CA LEU A 20 7.68 10.65 -3.45
C LEU A 20 8.10 10.52 -1.98
N ALA A 21 7.51 11.31 -1.09
CA ALA A 21 7.75 11.22 0.35
C ALA A 21 7.44 9.82 0.88
N SER A 22 6.31 9.22 0.47
CA SER A 22 5.96 7.85 0.85
C SER A 22 6.97 6.81 0.36
N HIS A 23 7.50 6.98 -0.85
CA HIS A 23 8.56 6.14 -1.40
C HIS A 23 9.87 6.27 -0.61
N LEU A 24 10.25 7.49 -0.24
CA LEU A 24 11.45 7.74 0.57
C LEU A 24 11.31 7.21 1.99
N ILE A 25 10.14 7.36 2.62
CA ILE A 25 9.82 6.75 3.91
C ILE A 25 9.94 5.23 3.84
N ALA A 26 9.44 4.60 2.76
CA ALA A 26 9.59 3.16 2.57
C ALA A 26 11.06 2.75 2.51
N ARG A 27 11.94 3.53 1.87
CA ARG A 27 13.39 3.28 1.86
C ARG A 27 13.97 3.34 3.28
N LEU A 28 13.70 4.41 4.01
CA LEU A 28 14.19 4.58 5.39
C LEU A 28 13.74 3.42 6.30
N LEU A 29 12.49 2.95 6.15
CA LEU A 29 11.96 1.82 6.91
C LEU A 29 12.62 0.50 6.50
N GLN A 30 12.90 0.30 5.21
CA GLN A 30 13.63 -0.88 4.74
C GLN A 30 15.05 -0.91 5.29
N ASP A 31 15.76 0.22 5.25
CA ASP A 31 17.12 0.37 5.77
C ASP A 31 17.16 0.15 7.29
N ALA A 32 16.09 0.53 8.00
CA ALA A 32 15.90 0.24 9.43
C ALA A 32 15.56 -1.24 9.73
N GLY A 33 15.48 -2.11 8.72
CA GLY A 33 15.28 -3.55 8.87
C GLY A 33 13.83 -4.04 8.86
N PHE A 34 12.87 -3.20 8.47
CA PHE A 34 11.48 -3.64 8.31
C PHE A 34 11.30 -4.49 7.05
N ARG A 35 10.51 -5.56 7.15
CA ARG A 35 10.08 -6.34 5.97
C ARG A 35 8.86 -5.68 5.34
N LEU A 36 9.06 -5.02 4.21
CA LEU A 36 8.01 -4.23 3.55
C LEU A 36 7.27 -5.01 2.47
N THR A 37 5.95 -4.84 2.45
CA THR A 37 5.11 -5.11 1.28
C THR A 37 4.34 -3.86 0.91
N VAL A 38 4.38 -3.47 -0.37
CA VAL A 38 3.63 -2.34 -0.93
C VAL A 38 2.53 -2.91 -1.83
N VAL A 39 1.27 -2.61 -1.51
CA VAL A 39 0.12 -2.89 -2.39
C VAL A 39 -0.25 -1.58 -3.09
N HIS A 40 -0.19 -1.56 -4.43
CA HIS A 40 -0.31 -0.33 -5.20
C HIS A 40 -1.15 -0.46 -6.48
N GLY A 41 -1.59 0.70 -7.00
CA GLY A 41 -2.31 0.84 -8.27
C GLY A 41 -1.48 1.35 -9.45
N THR A 42 -0.20 1.70 -9.25
CA THR A 42 0.70 2.12 -10.35
C THR A 42 1.20 0.92 -11.14
N GLU A 43 1.08 0.97 -12.48
CA GLU A 43 1.49 -0.13 -13.37
C GLU A 43 3.01 -0.29 -13.42
N GLU A 44 3.74 0.84 -13.53
CA GLU A 44 5.20 0.88 -13.63
C GLU A 44 5.83 1.61 -12.43
N PRO A 45 5.79 1.02 -11.23
CA PRO A 45 6.36 1.66 -10.05
C PRO A 45 7.89 1.59 -10.08
N VAL A 46 8.53 2.66 -9.60
CA VAL A 46 9.93 2.57 -9.17
C VAL A 46 9.99 1.69 -7.92
N ARG A 47 10.81 0.64 -7.99
CA ARG A 47 10.94 -0.37 -6.94
C ARG A 47 12.20 -0.16 -6.11
N LEU A 48 12.07 -0.48 -4.82
CA LEU A 48 13.19 -0.58 -3.88
C LEU A 48 13.63 -2.03 -3.77
N ASN A 49 14.94 -2.27 -3.73
CA ASN A 49 15.48 -3.62 -3.53
C ASN A 49 15.04 -4.16 -2.16
N GLY A 50 14.70 -5.45 -2.10
CA GLY A 50 14.25 -6.10 -0.86
C GLY A 50 12.83 -5.75 -0.41
N VAL A 51 12.11 -4.87 -1.13
CA VAL A 51 10.70 -4.56 -0.87
C VAL A 51 9.81 -5.37 -1.81
N ARG A 52 8.78 -6.01 -1.26
CA ARG A 52 7.79 -6.75 -2.06
C ARG A 52 6.74 -5.79 -2.61
N TYR A 53 6.50 -5.83 -3.91
CA TYR A 53 5.46 -5.04 -4.59
C TYR A 53 4.33 -5.94 -5.06
N VAL A 54 3.08 -5.51 -4.82
CA VAL A 54 1.86 -6.21 -5.23
C VAL A 54 0.96 -5.21 -5.95
N TYR A 55 0.88 -5.35 -7.28
CA TYR A 55 -0.06 -4.58 -8.08
C TYR A 55 -1.50 -5.05 -7.84
N SER A 56 -2.45 -4.11 -7.78
CA SER A 56 -3.87 -4.39 -7.80
C SER A 56 -4.60 -3.41 -8.70
N SER A 57 -5.28 -3.92 -9.73
CA SER A 57 -6.14 -3.12 -10.61
C SER A 57 -7.30 -2.45 -9.86
N LEU A 58 -7.68 -2.94 -8.68
CA LEU A 58 -8.64 -2.28 -7.79
C LEU A 58 -8.14 -0.92 -7.30
N LEU A 59 -6.83 -0.75 -7.17
CA LEU A 59 -6.20 0.50 -6.74
C LEU A 59 -5.81 1.40 -7.92
N SER A 60 -5.75 0.85 -9.14
CA SER A 60 -5.47 1.60 -10.37
C SER A 60 -6.71 2.37 -10.85
N VAL A 61 -7.09 3.40 -10.10
CA VAL A 61 -8.25 4.24 -10.42
C VAL A 61 -8.02 5.68 -9.96
N ARG A 62 -8.39 6.65 -10.79
CA ARG A 62 -8.23 8.09 -10.48
C ARG A 62 -9.40 8.67 -9.69
N ASP A 63 -10.60 8.13 -9.89
CA ASP A 63 -11.79 8.57 -9.15
C ASP A 63 -11.79 8.08 -7.70
N LYS A 64 -11.96 9.03 -6.77
CA LYS A 64 -11.84 8.77 -5.32
C LYS A 64 -12.99 7.92 -4.78
N HIS A 65 -14.20 8.11 -5.29
CA HIS A 65 -15.36 7.34 -4.83
C HIS A 65 -15.26 5.88 -5.29
N ARG A 66 -14.87 5.67 -6.54
CA ARG A 66 -14.60 4.34 -7.10
C ARG A 66 -13.41 3.67 -6.40
N LEU A 67 -12.35 4.41 -6.06
CA LEU A 67 -11.27 3.90 -5.23
C LEU A 67 -11.79 3.35 -3.91
N TRP A 68 -12.67 4.08 -3.22
CA TRP A 68 -13.22 3.65 -1.93
C TRP A 68 -14.09 2.41 -2.01
N LEU A 69 -14.92 2.30 -3.05
CA LEU A 69 -15.67 1.08 -3.34
C LEU A 69 -14.71 -0.09 -3.62
N ASN A 70 -13.66 0.15 -4.42
CA ASN A 70 -12.65 -0.85 -4.72
C ASN A 70 -11.86 -1.27 -3.48
N CYS A 71 -11.55 -0.37 -2.54
CA CYS A 71 -10.96 -0.71 -1.25
C CYS A 71 -11.85 -1.66 -0.45
N SER A 72 -13.17 -1.44 -0.49
CA SER A 72 -14.14 -2.34 0.16
C SER A 72 -14.16 -3.73 -0.48
N ILE A 73 -13.98 -3.82 -1.80
CA ILE A 73 -13.82 -5.10 -2.51
C ILE A 73 -12.48 -5.76 -2.15
N LEU A 74 -11.39 -4.98 -2.11
CA LEU A 74 -10.05 -5.45 -1.76
C LEU A 74 -10.01 -6.03 -0.33
N ALA A 75 -10.66 -5.36 0.63
CA ALA A 75 -10.77 -5.80 2.02
C ALA A 75 -11.45 -7.19 2.19
N ARG A 76 -12.21 -7.63 1.19
CA ARG A 76 -12.86 -8.95 1.17
C ARG A 76 -12.01 -10.03 0.50
N LYS A 77 -10.96 -9.66 -0.24
CA LYS A 77 -10.09 -10.65 -0.92
C LYS A 77 -9.28 -11.43 0.11
N HIS A 78 -9.33 -12.77 0.03
CA HIS A 78 -8.65 -13.65 0.98
C HIS A 78 -7.14 -13.37 1.08
N TRP A 79 -6.46 -13.19 -0.05
CA TRP A 79 -5.03 -12.90 -0.07
C TRP A 79 -4.67 -11.59 0.64
N PHE A 80 -5.53 -10.57 0.54
CA PHE A 80 -5.30 -9.27 1.14
C PHE A 80 -5.55 -9.31 2.66
N ARG A 81 -6.60 -10.01 3.09
CA ARG A 81 -6.86 -10.27 4.52
C ARG A 81 -5.70 -11.01 5.18
N LYS A 82 -5.15 -12.02 4.51
CA LYS A 82 -3.97 -12.77 4.95
C LYS A 82 -2.70 -11.90 5.01
N LEU A 83 -2.61 -10.90 4.13
CA LEU A 83 -1.50 -9.95 4.14
C LEU A 83 -1.61 -8.99 5.33
N ILE A 84 -2.80 -8.42 5.57
CA ILE A 84 -3.08 -7.58 6.75
C ILE A 84 -2.80 -8.34 8.04
N SER A 85 -3.33 -9.57 8.19
CA SER A 85 -3.19 -10.35 9.44
C SER A 85 -1.76 -10.75 9.78
N ARG A 86 -0.84 -10.67 8.81
CA ARG A 86 0.60 -10.96 8.98
C ARG A 86 1.43 -9.70 9.21
N SER A 87 0.81 -8.52 9.11
CA SER A 87 1.49 -7.24 9.21
C SER A 87 1.38 -6.72 10.65
N ASN A 88 2.49 -6.19 11.17
CA ASN A 88 2.52 -5.54 12.48
C ASN A 88 2.10 -4.07 12.39
N VAL A 89 2.35 -3.44 11.23
CA VAL A 89 2.01 -2.05 10.95
C VAL A 89 1.39 -1.96 9.56
N VAL A 90 0.32 -1.17 9.43
CA VAL A 90 -0.28 -0.83 8.14
C VAL A 90 -0.19 0.67 7.92
N TYR A 91 0.55 1.08 6.90
CA TYR A 91 0.72 2.48 6.50
C TYR A 91 -0.16 2.79 5.29
N ILE A 92 -1.07 3.75 5.46
CA ILE A 92 -2.01 4.20 4.43
C ILE A 92 -1.74 5.69 4.17
N PRO A 93 -0.82 6.03 3.25
CA PRO A 93 -0.40 7.42 3.04
C PRO A 93 -1.47 8.29 2.38
N ARG A 94 -2.36 7.68 1.60
CA ARG A 94 -3.32 8.38 0.74
C ARG A 94 -4.71 7.73 0.82
N TYR A 95 -5.55 7.95 -0.18
CA TYR A 95 -7.00 7.87 -0.11
C TYR A 95 -7.60 6.49 0.18
N CYS A 96 -6.80 5.44 0.39
CA CYS A 96 -7.23 4.09 0.80
C CYS A 96 -7.80 4.00 2.25
N TYR A 97 -8.36 5.08 2.79
CA TYR A 97 -8.93 5.17 4.14
C TYR A 97 -9.98 4.11 4.48
N PRO A 98 -10.82 3.61 3.54
CA PRO A 98 -11.76 2.52 3.85
C PRO A 98 -11.09 1.22 4.32
N LEU A 99 -9.76 1.09 4.19
CA LEU A 99 -9.00 -0.04 4.71
C LEU A 99 -8.60 0.10 6.19
N ILE A 100 -8.75 1.28 6.80
CA ILE A 100 -8.40 1.52 8.20
C ILE A 100 -9.17 0.58 9.16
N PRO A 101 -10.50 0.37 9.02
CA PRO A 101 -11.24 -0.50 9.93
C PRO A 101 -10.81 -1.97 9.89
N ILE A 102 -10.26 -2.44 8.77
CA ILE A 102 -9.74 -3.82 8.68
C ILE A 102 -8.29 -3.91 9.18
N ALA A 103 -7.52 -2.83 9.10
CA ALA A 103 -6.15 -2.75 9.62
C ALA A 103 -6.08 -2.62 11.15
N LYS A 104 -7.13 -2.10 11.79
CA LYS A 104 -7.21 -1.94 13.26
C LYS A 104 -7.73 -3.18 14.01
N ARG A 105 -8.10 -4.25 13.29
CA ARG A 105 -8.56 -5.51 13.89
C ARG A 105 -7.39 -6.41 14.19
#